data_AF-A0A1Q3HQJ0-F1
#
_entry.id   AF-A0A1Q3HQJ0-F1
#
_cell.length_a   1.000
_cell.length_b   1.000
_cell.length_c   1.000
_cell.angle_alpha   90.00
_cell.angle_beta   90.00
_cell.angle_gamma   90.00
#
_symmetry.space_group_name_H-M   'P 1'
#
loop_
_entity.id
_entity.type
_entity.pdbx_description
1 polymer ?
#
loop_
_entity_poly.entity_id
_entity_poly.type
_entity_poly.pdbx_seq_one_letter_code
_entity_poly.pdbx_strand_id
1 'polypeptide(L)'
;MASRDDCAAWLGEVMDGLKVESAVVGGQSMGSWVSLNFALKVPARVKALVMIAPAGCFAEVGFQFILHAVPCMFFPYQPVFDWSERWMCAPGNTPPRESSDLFAAGMKHFRSRVRVRPGPFPEEELRQVLVPTLLLVGDKEVITDGPALVVRARQLIPHLQAELIPHAGHLLSGEQPERVNSRMVRFLEDLGRPAQAA
;
A
#
# COMPACT_ATOMS: atom_id res chain seq x y z
N MET A 1 9.49 -14.88 6.05
CA MET A 1 10.10 -14.06 4.99
C MET A 1 11.05 -13.07 5.65
N ALA A 2 12.35 -13.32 5.52
CA ALA A 2 13.43 -12.55 6.13
C ALA A 2 14.13 -11.60 5.14
N SER A 3 13.85 -11.73 3.84
CA SER A 3 14.45 -10.93 2.77
C SER A 3 13.40 -10.41 1.78
N ARG A 4 13.80 -9.45 0.93
CA ARG A 4 13.01 -9.01 -0.24
C ARG A 4 12.71 -10.19 -1.16
N ASP A 5 13.68 -11.07 -1.36
CA ASP A 5 13.52 -12.24 -2.24
C ASP A 5 12.52 -13.24 -1.65
N ASP A 6 12.54 -13.47 -0.33
CA ASP A 6 11.57 -14.33 0.34
C ASP A 6 10.14 -13.80 0.19
N CYS A 7 9.95 -12.47 0.29
CA CYS A 7 8.66 -11.84 0.11
C CYS A 7 8.14 -12.01 -1.32
N ALA A 8 9.02 -11.86 -2.32
CA ALA A 8 8.66 -12.06 -3.72
C ALA A 8 8.36 -13.54 -4.03
N ALA A 9 9.19 -14.45 -3.54
CA ALA A 9 9.01 -15.89 -3.69
C ALA A 9 7.69 -16.35 -3.08
N TRP A 10 7.37 -15.92 -1.86
CA TRP A 10 6.12 -16.27 -1.20
C TRP A 10 4.89 -15.84 -2.00
N LEU A 11 4.88 -14.61 -2.55
CA LEU A 11 3.76 -14.16 -3.37
C LEU A 11 3.68 -14.96 -4.69
N GLY A 12 4.82 -15.32 -5.26
CA GLY A 12 4.90 -16.24 -6.40
C GLY A 12 4.30 -17.62 -6.09
N GLU A 13 4.64 -18.23 -4.95
CA GLU A 13 4.08 -19.50 -4.48
C GLU A 13 2.55 -19.45 -4.32
N VAL A 14 2.02 -18.32 -3.81
CA VAL A 14 0.58 -18.09 -3.72
C VAL A 14 -0.05 -18.07 -5.12
N MET A 15 0.55 -17.35 -6.06
CA MET A 15 0.07 -17.32 -7.44
C MET A 15 0.13 -18.70 -8.10
N ASP A 16 1.20 -19.46 -7.90
CA ASP A 16 1.34 -20.82 -8.43
C ASP A 16 0.29 -21.77 -7.83
N GLY A 17 0.08 -21.71 -6.52
CA GLY A 17 -0.95 -22.50 -5.83
C GLY A 17 -2.37 -22.17 -6.29
N LEU A 18 -2.64 -20.90 -6.63
CA LEU A 18 -3.90 -20.45 -7.22
C LEU A 18 -3.97 -20.64 -8.75
N LYS A 19 -2.90 -21.14 -9.38
CA LYS A 19 -2.76 -21.29 -10.85
C LYS A 19 -2.96 -19.99 -11.62
N VAL A 20 -2.45 -18.88 -11.07
CA VAL A 20 -2.47 -17.56 -11.68
C VAL A 20 -1.11 -17.27 -12.31
N GLU A 21 -1.06 -17.24 -13.64
CA GLU A 21 0.17 -16.93 -14.37
C GLU A 21 0.57 -15.46 -14.21
N SER A 22 -0.36 -14.52 -14.35
CA SER A 22 -0.09 -13.10 -14.15
C SER A 22 -1.34 -12.34 -13.71
N ALA A 23 -1.17 -11.32 -12.87
CA ALA A 23 -2.27 -10.56 -12.29
C ALA A 23 -1.94 -9.06 -12.16
N VAL A 24 -2.98 -8.26 -11.94
CA VAL A 24 -2.79 -6.95 -11.32
C VAL A 24 -2.52 -7.21 -9.84
N VAL A 25 -1.41 -6.67 -9.33
CA VAL A 25 -0.98 -6.88 -7.95
C VAL A 25 -1.04 -5.54 -7.23
N GLY A 26 -1.50 -5.53 -6.00
CA GLY A 26 -1.56 -4.29 -5.23
C GLY A 26 -1.84 -4.52 -3.77
N GLY A 27 -1.70 -3.44 -3.00
CA GLY A 27 -1.94 -3.47 -1.57
C GLY A 27 -2.00 -2.08 -0.96
N GLN A 28 -2.36 -2.04 0.32
CA GLN A 28 -2.33 -0.83 1.14
C GLN A 28 -1.12 -0.87 2.08
N SER A 29 -0.48 0.28 2.33
CA SER A 29 0.59 0.39 3.33
C SER A 29 1.76 -0.54 3.04
N MET A 30 2.15 -1.40 3.99
CA MET A 30 3.14 -2.47 3.78
C MET A 30 2.77 -3.41 2.63
N GLY A 31 1.48 -3.58 2.33
CA GLY A 31 1.02 -4.32 1.14
C GLY A 31 1.53 -3.70 -0.16
N SER A 32 1.53 -2.36 -0.28
CA SER A 32 2.14 -1.68 -1.44
C SER A 32 3.64 -1.97 -1.55
N TRP A 33 4.35 -2.05 -0.42
CA TRP A 33 5.77 -2.38 -0.41
C TRP A 33 6.03 -3.80 -0.91
N VAL A 34 5.22 -4.78 -0.45
CA VAL A 34 5.31 -6.17 -0.92
C VAL A 34 4.96 -6.27 -2.41
N SER A 35 3.91 -5.59 -2.86
CA SER A 35 3.50 -5.58 -4.27
C SER A 35 4.55 -4.93 -5.18
N LEU A 36 5.13 -3.80 -4.78
CA LEU A 36 6.20 -3.13 -5.51
C LEU A 36 7.45 -4.02 -5.57
N ASN A 37 7.85 -4.62 -4.45
CA ASN A 37 8.96 -5.56 -4.42
C ASN A 37 8.74 -6.75 -5.38
N PHE A 38 7.54 -7.28 -5.44
CA PHE A 38 7.19 -8.35 -6.36
C PHE A 38 7.23 -7.89 -7.83
N ALA A 39 6.72 -6.71 -8.14
CA ALA A 39 6.79 -6.13 -9.49
C ALA A 39 8.24 -5.91 -9.96
N LEU A 40 9.15 -5.55 -9.06
CA LEU A 40 10.57 -5.40 -9.37
C LEU A 40 11.29 -6.74 -9.56
N LYS A 41 10.97 -7.74 -8.73
CA LYS A 41 11.68 -9.03 -8.72
C LYS A 41 11.15 -10.00 -9.77
N VAL A 42 9.86 -9.96 -10.06
CA VAL A 42 9.18 -10.91 -10.95
C VAL A 42 8.23 -10.18 -11.92
N PRO A 43 8.73 -9.20 -12.70
CA PRO A 43 7.88 -8.31 -13.51
C PRO A 43 6.98 -9.06 -14.50
N ALA A 44 7.42 -10.20 -15.04
CA ALA A 44 6.64 -11.02 -15.97
C ALA A 44 5.32 -11.55 -15.39
N ARG A 45 5.19 -11.61 -14.06
CA ARG A 45 3.97 -12.08 -13.37
C ARG A 45 3.02 -10.91 -13.04
N VAL A 46 3.38 -9.67 -13.34
CA VAL A 46 2.61 -8.47 -12.98
C VAL A 46 2.09 -7.76 -14.22
N LYS A 47 0.77 -7.64 -14.34
CA LYS A 47 0.10 -6.90 -15.43
C LYS A 47 0.02 -5.41 -15.16
N ALA A 48 -0.18 -5.05 -13.89
CA ALA A 48 -0.21 -3.68 -13.39
C ALA A 48 -0.02 -3.68 -11.87
N LEU A 49 0.33 -2.52 -11.32
CA LEU A 49 0.58 -2.32 -9.89
C LEU A 49 -0.44 -1.32 -9.30
N VAL A 50 -1.03 -1.64 -8.14
CA VAL A 50 -1.89 -0.70 -7.38
C VAL A 50 -1.29 -0.47 -5.99
N MET A 51 -0.92 0.77 -5.70
CA MET A 51 -0.32 1.19 -4.45
C MET A 51 -1.26 2.15 -3.72
N ILE A 52 -1.66 1.79 -2.51
CA ILE A 52 -2.56 2.59 -1.67
C ILE A 52 -1.80 2.97 -0.40
N ALA A 53 -1.66 4.26 -0.12
CA ALA A 53 -0.89 4.80 1.01
C ALA A 53 0.43 4.04 1.27
N PRO A 54 1.35 3.98 0.30
CA PRO A 54 2.52 3.11 0.40
C PRO A 54 3.46 3.49 1.54
N ALA A 55 3.73 2.54 2.43
CA ALA A 55 4.64 2.73 3.56
C ALA A 55 6.05 2.22 3.21
N GLY A 56 7.05 3.10 3.32
CA GLY A 56 8.44 2.72 3.09
C GLY A 56 8.82 2.47 1.63
N CYS A 57 8.02 2.87 0.64
CA CYS A 57 8.37 2.66 -0.78
C CYS A 57 9.28 3.77 -1.33
N PHE A 58 8.93 5.02 -1.06
CA PHE A 58 9.57 6.21 -1.65
C PHE A 58 10.37 7.04 -0.64
N ALA A 59 10.05 6.88 0.64
CA ALA A 59 10.66 7.56 1.77
C ALA A 59 10.61 6.66 3.01
N GLU A 60 11.45 6.95 4.00
CA GLU A 60 11.39 6.29 5.30
C GLU A 60 10.05 6.54 6.00
N VAL A 61 9.61 5.56 6.79
CA VAL A 61 8.44 5.74 7.66
C VAL A 61 8.78 6.73 8.77
N GLY A 62 7.91 7.72 8.98
CA GLY A 62 8.14 8.78 9.96
C GLY A 62 8.21 8.25 11.40
N PHE A 63 9.00 8.92 12.25
CA PHE A 63 9.12 8.55 13.67
C PHE A 63 7.77 8.56 14.40
N GLN A 64 6.83 9.43 13.99
CA GLN A 64 5.47 9.46 14.53
C GLN A 64 4.73 8.13 14.35
N PHE A 65 4.96 7.42 13.23
CA PHE A 65 4.38 6.09 13.04
C PHE A 65 4.89 5.11 14.10
N ILE A 66 6.19 5.15 14.45
CA ILE A 66 6.74 4.30 15.50
C ILE A 66 6.08 4.62 16.85
N LEU A 67 5.91 5.90 17.18
CA LEU A 67 5.24 6.33 18.41
C LEU A 67 3.80 5.79 18.51
N HIS A 68 3.08 5.69 17.40
CA HIS A 68 1.68 5.26 17.38
C HIS A 68 1.49 3.76 17.13
N ALA A 69 2.47 3.07 16.53
CA ALA A 69 2.41 1.63 16.24
C ALA A 69 3.00 0.77 17.38
N VAL A 70 4.09 1.19 18.02
CA VAL A 70 4.77 0.40 19.05
C VAL A 70 3.89 0.12 20.28
N PRO A 71 3.10 1.08 20.82
CA PRO A 71 2.21 0.81 21.94
C PRO A 71 1.22 -0.33 21.68
N CYS A 72 0.76 -0.49 20.43
CA CYS A 72 -0.13 -1.57 20.02
C CYS A 72 0.50 -2.97 20.20
N MET A 73 1.84 -3.08 20.20
CA MET A 73 2.55 -4.35 20.39
C MET A 73 2.65 -4.77 21.86
N PHE A 74 2.72 -3.80 22.78
CA PHE A 74 2.89 -4.05 24.22
C PHE A 74 1.58 -4.00 24.99
N PHE A 75 0.58 -3.26 24.48
CA PHE A 75 -0.70 -3.04 25.12
C PHE A 75 -1.84 -3.38 24.15
N PRO A 76 -2.09 -4.66 23.84
CA PRO A 76 -3.05 -5.09 22.83
C PRO A 76 -4.51 -5.03 23.33
N TYR A 77 -4.92 -3.85 23.78
CA TYR A 77 -6.28 -3.53 24.23
C TYR A 77 -6.96 -2.59 23.24
N GLN A 78 -8.27 -2.73 23.04
CA GLN A 78 -9.03 -1.96 22.05
C GLN A 78 -8.75 -0.44 22.07
N PRO A 79 -8.71 0.25 23.23
CA PRO A 79 -8.48 1.69 23.25
C PRO A 79 -7.12 2.13 22.67
N VAL A 80 -6.09 1.28 22.75
CA VAL A 80 -4.77 1.56 22.20
C VAL A 80 -4.79 1.44 20.67
N PHE A 81 -5.49 0.42 20.14
CA PHE A 81 -5.71 0.30 18.70
C PHE A 81 -6.54 1.46 18.17
N ASP A 82 -7.65 1.80 18.82
CA ASP A 82 -8.49 2.92 18.40
C ASP A 82 -7.73 4.26 18.44
N TRP A 83 -6.83 4.46 19.41
CA TRP A 83 -5.96 5.64 19.45
C TRP A 83 -5.00 5.68 18.26
N SER A 84 -4.36 4.55 17.93
CA SER A 84 -3.45 4.42 16.78
C SER A 84 -4.18 4.63 15.45
N GLU A 85 -5.35 4.00 15.27
CA GLU A 85 -6.19 4.16 14.09
C GLU A 85 -6.69 5.58 13.92
N ARG A 86 -7.16 6.23 14.99
CA ARG A 86 -7.59 7.63 14.94
C ARG A 86 -6.47 8.57 14.50
N TRP A 87 -5.23 8.31 14.92
CA TRP A 87 -4.07 9.08 14.47
C TRP A 87 -3.78 8.86 12.97
N MET A 88 -4.03 7.65 12.45
CA MET A 88 -3.84 7.32 11.03
C MET A 88 -4.93 7.89 10.12
N CYS A 89 -6.12 8.22 10.64
CA CYS A 89 -7.20 8.81 9.87
C CYS A 89 -7.05 10.33 9.70
N ALA A 90 -7.65 10.87 8.64
CA ALA A 90 -7.83 12.31 8.50
C ALA A 90 -8.71 12.85 9.65
N PRO A 91 -8.47 14.10 10.09
CA PRO A 91 -9.32 14.75 11.09
C PRO A 91 -10.80 14.73 10.70
N GLY A 92 -11.65 14.27 11.62
CA GLY A 92 -13.10 14.16 11.40
C GLY A 92 -13.55 12.80 10.86
N ASN A 93 -12.63 11.95 10.39
CA ASN A 93 -12.95 10.59 9.99
C ASN A 93 -12.80 9.64 11.18
N THR A 94 -13.58 8.57 11.16
CA THR A 94 -13.46 7.48 12.12
C THR A 94 -13.71 6.18 11.37
N PRO A 95 -12.82 5.19 11.45
CA PRO A 95 -13.05 3.91 10.80
C PRO A 95 -14.32 3.26 11.35
N PRO A 96 -15.07 2.50 10.54
CA PRO A 96 -16.20 1.71 11.02
C PRO A 96 -15.75 0.79 12.15
N ARG A 97 -16.58 0.67 13.19
CA ARG A 97 -16.25 -0.12 14.39
C ARG A 97 -15.87 -1.58 14.05
N GLU A 98 -16.56 -2.17 13.09
CA GLU A 98 -16.30 -3.52 12.62
C GLU A 98 -14.87 -3.67 12.03
N SER A 99 -14.41 -2.67 11.29
CA SER A 99 -13.05 -2.64 10.73
C SER A 99 -12.00 -2.53 11.84
N SER A 100 -12.26 -1.68 12.84
CA SER A 100 -11.38 -1.52 14.02
C SER A 100 -11.32 -2.78 14.88
N ASP A 101 -12.46 -3.45 15.09
CA ASP A 101 -12.51 -4.71 15.83
C ASP A 101 -11.75 -5.82 15.07
N LEU A 102 -11.89 -5.89 13.73
CA LEU A 102 -11.14 -6.83 12.90
C LEU A 102 -9.63 -6.56 12.93
N PHE A 103 -9.22 -5.29 12.86
CA PHE A 103 -7.82 -4.90 12.96
C PHE A 103 -7.24 -5.28 14.32
N ALA A 104 -7.93 -4.95 15.41
CA ALA A 104 -7.52 -5.30 16.77
C ALA A 104 -7.42 -6.82 16.97
N ALA A 105 -8.39 -7.59 16.45
CA ALA A 105 -8.34 -9.05 16.47
C ALA A 105 -7.13 -9.59 15.69
N GLY A 106 -6.86 -9.03 14.50
CA GLY A 106 -5.68 -9.35 13.71
C GLY A 106 -4.38 -9.10 14.47
N MET A 107 -4.21 -7.90 15.06
CA MET A 107 -3.02 -7.55 15.83
C MET A 107 -2.82 -8.43 17.07
N LYS A 108 -3.92 -8.84 17.72
CA LYS A 108 -3.86 -9.67 18.94
C LYS A 108 -3.59 -11.15 18.65
N HIS A 109 -4.16 -11.67 17.58
CA HIS A 109 -4.19 -13.12 17.33
C HIS A 109 -3.32 -13.58 16.16
N PHE A 110 -2.90 -12.67 15.28
CA PHE A 110 -2.05 -13.00 14.15
C PHE A 110 -0.58 -12.64 14.43
N ARG A 111 0.32 -13.57 14.11
CA ARG A 111 1.77 -13.33 14.14
C ARG A 111 2.27 -13.18 12.71
N SER A 112 2.65 -11.97 12.34
CA SER A 112 3.24 -11.72 11.02
C SER A 112 4.48 -12.58 10.81
N ARG A 113 4.57 -13.20 9.62
CA ARG A 113 5.75 -13.93 9.15
C ARG A 113 6.67 -13.08 8.27
N VAL A 114 6.27 -11.83 7.97
CA VAL A 114 7.11 -10.83 7.33
C VAL A 114 8.03 -10.25 8.40
N ARG A 115 9.34 -10.45 8.24
CA ARG A 115 10.38 -9.93 9.15
C ARG A 115 11.19 -8.80 8.51
N VAL A 116 10.90 -8.48 7.25
CA VAL A 116 11.54 -7.37 6.55
C VAL A 116 10.91 -6.08 7.05
N ARG A 117 11.75 -5.13 7.45
CA ARG A 117 11.33 -3.76 7.72
C ARG A 117 11.21 -3.02 6.38
N PRO A 118 10.06 -2.43 6.04
CA PRO A 118 9.93 -1.60 4.86
C PRO A 118 10.90 -0.42 4.94
N GLY A 119 11.64 -0.21 3.86
CA GLY A 119 12.55 0.92 3.65
C GLY A 119 12.56 1.28 2.16
N PRO A 120 12.86 2.54 1.83
CA PRO A 120 12.72 3.09 0.49
C PRO A 120 13.52 2.28 -0.53
N PHE A 121 12.93 2.09 -1.72
CA PHE A 121 13.63 1.45 -2.83
C PHE A 121 14.60 2.47 -3.47
N PRO A 122 15.75 2.01 -3.99
CA PRO A 122 16.63 2.84 -4.81
C PRO A 122 15.87 3.44 -5.99
N GLU A 123 16.21 4.67 -6.37
CA GLU A 123 15.52 5.37 -7.46
C GLU A 123 15.69 4.64 -8.80
N GLU A 124 16.84 3.99 -9.01
CA GLU A 124 17.13 3.19 -10.19
C GLU A 124 16.19 1.99 -10.30
N GLU A 125 15.82 1.37 -9.17
CA GLU A 125 14.83 0.30 -9.15
C GLU A 125 13.43 0.85 -9.44
N LEU A 126 13.05 1.98 -8.85
CA LEU A 126 11.74 2.60 -9.10
C LEU A 126 11.53 2.95 -10.58
N ARG A 127 12.60 3.37 -11.27
CA ARG A 127 12.59 3.62 -12.73
C ARG A 127 12.43 2.36 -13.57
N GLN A 128 12.65 1.18 -13.00
CA GLN A 128 12.44 -0.12 -13.65
C GLN A 128 11.00 -0.63 -13.51
N VAL A 129 10.12 0.08 -12.80
CA VAL A 129 8.69 -0.25 -12.74
C VAL A 129 8.02 0.17 -14.05
N LEU A 130 8.06 -0.72 -15.05
CA LEU A 130 7.54 -0.47 -16.39
C LEU A 130 6.06 -0.86 -16.56
N VAL A 131 5.48 -1.58 -15.60
CA VAL A 131 4.05 -1.92 -15.64
C VAL A 131 3.20 -0.67 -15.34
N PRO A 132 2.00 -0.54 -15.93
CA PRO A 132 1.06 0.50 -15.52
C PRO A 132 0.86 0.48 -14.01
N THR A 133 0.95 1.65 -13.38
CA THR A 133 0.91 1.76 -11.91
C THR A 133 -0.12 2.81 -11.49
N LEU A 134 -1.00 2.45 -10.56
CA LEU A 134 -1.89 3.38 -9.85
C LEU A 134 -1.34 3.64 -8.44
N LEU A 135 -1.22 4.90 -8.06
CA LEU A 135 -0.84 5.34 -6.73
C LEU A 135 -1.93 6.24 -6.14
N LEU A 136 -2.51 5.81 -5.02
CA LEU A 136 -3.49 6.57 -4.25
C LEU A 136 -2.92 6.90 -2.87
N VAL A 137 -2.96 8.17 -2.48
CA VAL A 137 -2.39 8.66 -1.21
C VAL A 137 -3.38 9.64 -0.58
N GLY A 138 -3.58 9.57 0.73
CA GLY A 138 -4.41 10.56 1.43
C GLY A 138 -3.75 11.94 1.47
N ASP A 139 -4.53 13.02 1.36
CA ASP A 139 -4.04 14.40 1.53
C ASP A 139 -3.70 14.75 2.99
N LYS A 140 -4.15 13.92 3.95
CA LYS A 140 -3.81 13.95 5.37
C LYS A 140 -2.96 12.75 5.78
N GLU A 141 -2.17 12.18 4.86
CA GLU A 141 -1.22 11.12 5.19
C GLU A 141 -0.28 11.56 6.33
N VAL A 142 -0.06 10.65 7.29
CA VAL A 142 0.69 10.91 8.53
C VAL A 142 1.92 10.03 8.69
N ILE A 143 2.00 8.90 7.96
CA ILE A 143 3.16 8.00 7.99
C ILE A 143 4.32 8.58 7.17
N THR A 144 3.99 9.27 6.08
CA THR A 144 4.92 9.97 5.18
C THR A 144 4.32 11.31 4.75
N ASP A 145 5.09 12.16 4.08
CA ASP A 145 4.52 13.34 3.42
C ASP A 145 3.80 12.93 2.13
N GLY A 146 2.47 12.92 2.15
CA GLY A 146 1.64 12.46 1.02
C GLY A 146 1.86 13.25 -0.28
N PRO A 147 1.70 14.59 -0.29
CA PRO A 147 2.00 15.41 -1.47
C PRO A 147 3.43 15.25 -1.99
N ALA A 148 4.44 15.25 -1.11
CA ALA A 148 5.83 15.08 -1.53
C ALA A 148 6.06 13.67 -2.12
N LEU A 149 5.44 12.64 -1.54
CA LEU A 149 5.50 11.27 -2.05
C LEU A 149 4.90 11.18 -3.47
N VAL A 150 3.75 11.81 -3.73
CA VAL A 150 3.13 11.82 -5.07
C VAL A 150 4.03 12.52 -6.09
N VAL A 151 4.62 13.65 -5.74
CA VAL A 151 5.57 14.36 -6.61
C VAL A 151 6.78 13.47 -6.92
N ARG A 152 7.39 12.88 -5.89
CA ARG A 152 8.54 11.98 -6.02
C ARG A 152 8.21 10.75 -6.86
N ALA A 153 7.06 10.12 -6.66
CA ALA A 153 6.64 8.96 -7.41
C ALA A 153 6.48 9.27 -8.91
N ARG A 154 5.89 10.42 -9.26
CA ARG A 154 5.73 10.87 -10.67
C ARG A 154 7.06 11.11 -11.38
N GLN A 155 8.12 11.44 -10.64
CA GLN A 155 9.47 11.59 -11.21
C GLN A 155 10.19 10.26 -11.43
N LEU A 156 9.78 9.20 -10.73
CA LEU A 156 10.52 7.94 -10.67
C LEU A 156 9.85 6.79 -11.40
N ILE A 157 8.51 6.72 -11.44
CA ILE A 157 7.79 5.63 -12.10
C ILE A 157 7.25 6.12 -13.46
N PRO A 158 7.71 5.57 -14.59
CA PRO A 158 7.37 6.07 -15.93
C PRO A 158 5.87 6.02 -16.28
N HIS A 159 5.18 4.94 -15.90
CA HIS A 159 3.78 4.70 -16.27
C HIS A 159 2.85 4.84 -15.07
N LEU A 160 2.96 5.98 -14.36
CA LEU A 160 2.25 6.24 -13.12
C LEU A 160 1.01 7.11 -13.31
N GLN A 161 -0.13 6.60 -12.83
CA GLN A 161 -1.30 7.41 -12.47
C GLN A 161 -1.27 7.64 -10.96
N ALA A 162 -1.05 8.88 -10.50
CA ALA A 162 -1.02 9.19 -9.07
C ALA A 162 -2.06 10.25 -8.68
N GLU A 163 -2.78 10.01 -7.59
CA GLU A 163 -3.83 10.90 -7.06
C GLU A 163 -3.73 11.07 -5.54
N LEU A 164 -3.94 12.31 -5.09
CA LEU A 164 -4.23 12.62 -3.69
C LEU A 164 -5.73 12.50 -3.44
N ILE A 165 -6.12 11.65 -2.50
CA ILE A 165 -7.50 11.49 -2.06
C ILE A 165 -7.78 12.56 -0.99
N PRO A 166 -8.72 13.48 -1.24
CA PRO A 166 -9.02 14.55 -0.31
C PRO A 166 -9.73 14.02 0.94
N HIS A 167 -9.47 14.67 2.07
CA HIS A 167 -10.06 14.32 3.37
C HIS A 167 -9.81 12.85 3.75
N ALA A 168 -8.61 12.35 3.47
CA ALA A 168 -8.24 10.98 3.78
C ALA A 168 -6.83 10.91 4.38
N GLY A 169 -6.67 10.07 5.39
CA GLY A 169 -5.38 9.76 6.00
C GLY A 169 -4.75 8.52 5.38
N HIS A 170 -4.02 7.77 6.21
CA HIS A 170 -3.36 6.52 5.83
C HIS A 170 -4.37 5.39 5.56
N LEU A 171 -5.56 5.46 6.17
CA LEU A 171 -6.62 4.45 6.04
C LEU A 171 -7.63 4.81 4.95
N LEU A 172 -7.18 5.47 3.87
CA LEU A 172 -8.03 6.02 2.81
C LEU A 172 -9.04 5.04 2.21
N SER A 173 -8.75 3.74 2.15
CA SER A 173 -9.68 2.73 1.63
C SER A 173 -10.93 2.59 2.51
N GLY A 174 -10.79 2.80 3.83
CA GLY A 174 -11.90 2.81 4.78
C GLY A 174 -12.52 4.19 4.96
N GLU A 175 -11.74 5.26 4.78
CA GLU A 175 -12.20 6.64 4.95
C GLU A 175 -12.96 7.19 3.74
N GLN A 176 -12.54 6.81 2.52
CA GLN A 176 -13.12 7.29 1.26
C GLN A 176 -13.35 6.10 0.28
N PRO A 177 -14.12 5.06 0.68
CA PRO A 177 -14.21 3.81 -0.07
C PRO A 177 -14.75 4.01 -1.48
N GLU A 178 -15.78 4.84 -1.69
CA GLU A 178 -16.36 5.08 -3.00
C GLU A 178 -15.35 5.70 -3.96
N ARG A 179 -14.53 6.64 -3.46
CA ARG A 179 -13.53 7.33 -4.27
C ARG A 179 -12.37 6.40 -4.61
N VAL A 180 -11.84 5.69 -3.62
CA VAL A 180 -10.76 4.71 -3.82
C VAL A 180 -11.21 3.61 -4.79
N ASN A 181 -12.37 3.00 -4.56
CA ASN A 181 -12.92 1.96 -5.42
C ASN A 181 -13.17 2.47 -6.84
N SER A 182 -13.77 3.65 -6.99
CA SER A 182 -14.01 4.24 -8.32
C SER A 182 -12.71 4.48 -9.10
N ARG A 183 -11.64 4.93 -8.41
CA ARG A 183 -10.34 5.14 -9.06
C ARG A 183 -9.68 3.82 -9.45
N MET A 184 -9.75 2.81 -8.59
CA MET A 184 -9.25 1.46 -8.91
C MET A 184 -10.01 0.84 -10.08
N VAL A 185 -11.35 0.88 -10.08
CA VAL A 185 -12.17 0.32 -11.16
C VAL A 185 -11.85 1.01 -12.49
N ARG A 186 -11.80 2.35 -12.53
CA ARG A 186 -11.44 3.09 -13.75
C ARG A 186 -10.05 2.71 -14.27
N PHE A 187 -9.06 2.59 -13.38
CA PHE A 187 -7.73 2.14 -13.76
C PHE A 187 -7.76 0.74 -14.39
N LEU A 188 -8.50 -0.20 -13.81
CA LEU A 188 -8.65 -1.56 -14.35
C LEU A 188 -9.39 -1.57 -15.69
N GLU A 189 -10.41 -0.75 -15.87
CA GLU A 189 -11.12 -0.59 -17.14
C GLU A 189 -10.21 -0.03 -18.23
N ASP A 190 -9.37 0.96 -17.90
CA ASP A 190 -8.42 1.56 -18.84
C ASP A 190 -7.36 0.56 -19.31
N LEU A 191 -6.95 -0.39 -18.45
CA LEU A 191 -6.04 -1.48 -18.85
C LEU A 191 -6.67 -2.46 -19.85
N GLY A 192 -7.99 -2.63 -19.80
CA GLY A 192 -8.72 -3.54 -20.69
C GLY A 192 -9.03 -2.96 -22.06
N ARG A 193 -8.83 -1.64 -22.26
CA ARG A 193 -9.06 -0.99 -23.55
C ARG A 193 -7.88 -1.25 -24.48
N PRO A 194 -8.11 -1.71 -25.73
CA PRO A 194 -7.04 -1.78 -26.71
C PRO A 194 -6.46 -0.38 -26.92
N ALA A 195 -5.13 -0.28 -27.02
CA ALA A 195 -4.46 0.97 -27.38
C ALA A 195 -5.10 1.51 -28.65
N GLN A 196 -5.71 2.69 -28.59
CA GLN A 196 -6.24 3.33 -29.79
C GLN A 196 -5.07 3.50 -30.76
N ALA A 197 -5.18 2.87 -31.93
CA ALA A 197 -4.25 3.07 -33.02
C ALA A 197 -4.24 4.57 -33.35
N ALA A 198 -3.12 5.22 -33.04
CA ALA A 198 -2.81 6.58 -33.50
C ALA A 198 -2.32 6.52 -34.94
#